data_AF-A0A815TFT9-F1
#
_entry.id   AF-A0A815TFT9-F1
#
_cell.length_a   1.000
_cell.length_b   1.000
_cell.length_c   1.000
_cell.angle_alpha   90.00
_cell.angle_beta   90.00
_cell.angle_gamma   90.00
#
_symmetry.space_group_name_H-M   'P 1'
#
loop_
_entity.id
_entity.type
_entity.pdbx_description
1 polymer ?
#
loop_
_entity_poly.entity_id
_entity_poly.type
_entity_poly.pdbx_seq_one_letter_code
_entity_poly.pdbx_strand_id
1 'polypeptide(L)'
;MNNQYSNEETNLISLANILRDAGRLDEAEKYYYRLLEQPSDDHLDRAACYRGLGDVANDKDNYDKSLEFHKISLEIMTQSLKADDYCLAYIYNSIGNVYIKKGDYQQALKEYKMA
;
A
#
# COMPACT_ATOMS: atom_id res chain seq x y z
N MET A 1 9.84 23.75 14.87
CA MET A 1 10.39 23.50 13.52
C MET A 1 11.71 22.76 13.68
N ASN A 2 11.69 21.44 13.50
CA ASN A 2 12.84 20.60 13.15
C ASN A 2 12.24 19.29 12.67
N ASN A 3 11.78 19.30 11.42
CA ASN A 3 11.16 18.17 10.75
C ASN A 3 12.27 17.35 10.07
N GLN A 4 13.12 16.74 10.90
CA GLN A 4 14.01 15.67 10.47
C GLN A 4 13.23 14.37 10.60
N TYR A 5 12.50 14.03 9.53
CA TYR A 5 11.93 12.71 9.33
C TYR A 5 13.02 11.66 9.53
N SER A 6 12.72 10.57 10.24
CA SER A 6 13.74 9.60 10.61
C SER A 6 14.13 8.80 9.37
N ASN A 7 15.41 8.82 8.97
CA ASN A 7 15.93 7.92 7.93
C ASN A 7 15.68 6.43 8.25
N GLU A 8 15.19 6.11 9.45
CA GLU A 8 14.89 4.78 9.95
C GLU A 8 13.54 4.25 9.46
N GLU A 9 12.49 5.08 9.37
CA GLU A 9 11.15 4.68 8.89
C GLU A 9 11.14 4.36 7.39
N THR A 10 11.72 5.24 6.57
CA THR A 10 11.92 5.01 5.12
C THR A 10 12.76 3.75 4.86
N ASN A 11 13.71 3.46 5.76
CA ASN A 11 14.55 2.27 5.68
C ASN A 11 13.75 0.99 6.01
N LEU A 12 12.79 1.04 6.94
CA LEU A 12 11.93 -0.09 7.26
C LEU A 12 10.89 -0.38 6.16
N ILE A 13 10.29 0.63 5.54
CA ILE A 13 9.39 0.43 4.37
C ILE A 13 10.18 -0.20 3.22
N SER A 14 11.39 0.32 2.95
CA SER A 14 12.26 -0.23 1.91
C SER A 14 12.66 -1.68 2.21
N LEU A 15 12.98 -2.00 3.46
CA LEU A 15 13.27 -3.37 3.90
C LEU A 15 12.05 -4.29 3.70
N ALA A 16 10.85 -3.85 4.08
CA ALA A 16 9.63 -4.63 3.90
C ALA A 16 9.36 -4.92 2.42
N ASN A 17 9.57 -3.94 1.53
CA ASN A 17 9.46 -4.13 0.08
C ASN A 17 10.48 -5.18 -0.42
N ILE A 18 11.74 -5.09 0.02
CA ILE A 18 12.78 -6.07 -0.36
C ILE A 18 12.42 -7.48 0.13
N LEU A 19 11.88 -7.60 1.35
CA LEU A 19 11.43 -8.89 1.89
C LEU A 19 10.28 -9.46 1.07
N ARG A 20 9.32 -8.63 0.65
CA ARG A 20 8.23 -9.04 -0.24
C ARG A 20 8.79 -9.53 -1.58
N ASP A 21 9.67 -8.75 -2.21
CA ASP A 21 10.27 -9.10 -3.50
C ASP A 21 11.13 -10.38 -3.41
N ALA A 22 11.67 -10.69 -2.24
CA ALA A 22 12.36 -11.95 -1.93
C ALA A 22 11.41 -13.12 -1.58
N GLY A 23 10.08 -12.92 -1.65
CA GLY A 23 9.06 -13.92 -1.30
C GLY A 23 8.89 -14.18 0.20
N ARG A 24 9.53 -13.39 1.07
CA ARG A 24 9.43 -13.49 2.53
C ARG A 24 8.23 -12.70 3.04
N LEU A 25 7.04 -13.10 2.56
CA LEU A 25 5.80 -12.34 2.69
C LEU A 25 5.34 -12.13 4.15
N ASP A 26 5.49 -13.15 5.01
CA ASP A 26 5.14 -13.03 6.44
C ASP A 26 6.02 -12.02 7.18
N GLU A 27 7.29 -11.95 6.81
CA GLU A 27 8.23 -11.00 7.41
C GLU A 27 7.95 -9.60 6.93
N ALA A 28 7.70 -9.41 5.62
CA ALA A 28 7.27 -8.13 5.06
C ALA A 28 6.01 -7.61 5.78
N GLU A 29 4.99 -8.45 5.95
CA GLU A 29 3.74 -8.12 6.67
C GLU A 29 4.03 -7.66 8.10
N LYS A 30 4.90 -8.38 8.83
CA LYS A 30 5.29 -8.00 10.20
C LYS A 30 5.95 -6.62 10.26
N TYR A 31 6.81 -6.27 9.30
CA TYR A 31 7.46 -4.96 9.27
C TYR A 31 6.49 -3.83 8.96
N TYR A 32 5.56 -4.02 8.02
CA TYR A 32 4.53 -3.01 7.76
C TYR A 32 3.61 -2.79 8.97
N TYR A 33 3.19 -3.86 9.66
CA TYR A 33 2.38 -3.70 10.88
C TYR A 33 3.14 -2.99 12.00
N ARG A 34 4.42 -3.33 12.21
CA ARG A 34 5.26 -2.64 13.20
C ARG A 34 5.43 -1.14 12.91
N LEU A 35 5.45 -0.74 11.64
CA LEU A 35 5.43 0.68 11.27
C LEU A 35 4.08 1.33 11.59
N LEU A 36 2.97 0.64 11.31
CA LEU A 36 1.63 1.13 11.59
C LEU A 36 1.31 1.29 13.09
N GLU A 37 1.96 0.50 13.95
CA GLU A 37 1.88 0.58 15.41
C GLU A 37 2.61 1.81 15.98
N GLN A 38 3.57 2.37 15.24
CA GLN A 38 4.30 3.54 15.68
C GLN A 38 3.43 4.80 15.50
N PRO A 39 3.42 5.71 16.49
CA PRO A 39 2.74 6.99 16.36
C PRO A 39 3.49 7.82 15.31
N SER A 40 2.89 7.93 14.13
CA SER A 40 3.38 8.78 13.05
C SER A 40 2.28 9.74 12.63
N ASP A 41 2.65 11.02 12.57
CA ASP A 41 1.82 12.08 12.01
C ASP A 41 1.89 12.09 10.47
N ASP A 42 2.77 11.28 9.85
CA ASP A 42 2.87 11.21 8.40
C ASP A 42 1.88 10.20 7.81
N HIS A 43 0.79 10.77 7.29
CA HIS A 43 -0.24 10.04 6.58
C HIS A 43 0.31 9.31 5.33
N LEU A 44 1.39 9.79 4.70
CA LEU A 44 1.94 9.18 3.49
C LEU A 44 2.65 7.84 3.79
N ASP A 45 3.42 7.76 4.88
CA ASP A 45 4.10 6.51 5.27
C ASP A 45 3.10 5.43 5.69
N ARG A 46 2.04 5.84 6.39
CA ARG A 46 0.93 4.94 6.74
C ARG A 46 0.24 4.41 5.49
N ALA A 47 -0.05 5.28 4.52
CA ALA A 47 -0.60 4.85 3.24
C ALA A 47 0.35 3.90 2.50
N ALA A 48 1.65 4.19 2.45
CA ALA A 48 2.64 3.30 1.85
C ALA A 48 2.68 1.91 2.53
N CYS A 49 2.54 1.85 3.85
CA CYS A 49 2.43 0.59 4.59
C CYS A 49 1.17 -0.20 4.21
N TYR A 50 0.00 0.45 4.15
CA TYR A 50 -1.23 -0.21 3.72
C TYR A 50 -1.16 -0.68 2.27
N ARG A 51 -0.56 0.11 1.37
CA ARG A 51 -0.31 -0.33 -0.01
C ARG A 51 0.57 -1.58 -0.05
N GLY A 52 1.66 -1.60 0.72
CA GLY A 52 2.55 -2.76 0.82
C GLY A 52 1.87 -3.99 1.41
N LEU A 53 1.02 -3.83 2.43
CA LEU A 53 0.17 -4.91 2.97
C LEU A 53 -0.82 -5.42 1.93
N GLY A 54 -1.37 -4.53 1.09
CA GLY A 54 -2.23 -4.88 -0.04
C GLY A 54 -1.51 -5.75 -1.07
N ASP A 55 -0.28 -5.37 -1.42
CA ASP A 55 0.57 -6.15 -2.32
C ASP A 55 0.91 -7.51 -1.72
N VAL A 56 1.32 -7.56 -0.45
CA VAL A 56 1.62 -8.82 0.26
C VAL A 56 0.39 -9.74 0.29
N ALA A 57 -0.80 -9.19 0.58
CA ALA A 57 -2.03 -9.97 0.57
C ALA A 57 -2.36 -10.51 -0.83
N ASN A 58 -2.12 -9.72 -1.89
CA ASN A 58 -2.28 -10.16 -3.27
C ASN A 58 -1.28 -11.25 -3.67
N ASP A 59 -0.05 -11.20 -3.18
CA ASP A 59 0.98 -12.21 -3.42
C ASP A 59 0.70 -13.51 -2.63
N LYS A 60 -0.08 -13.43 -1.55
CA LYS A 60 -0.64 -14.58 -0.81
C LYS A 60 -2.00 -15.07 -1.36
N ASP A 61 -2.43 -14.56 -2.51
CA ASP A 61 -3.75 -14.83 -3.13
C ASP A 61 -4.96 -14.49 -2.23
N ASN A 62 -4.77 -13.64 -1.20
CA ASN A 62 -5.83 -13.13 -0.35
C ASN A 62 -6.38 -11.81 -0.91
N TYR A 63 -7.14 -11.93 -1.98
CA TYR A 63 -7.61 -10.79 -2.77
C TYR A 63 -8.58 -9.86 -2.00
N ASP A 64 -9.40 -10.40 -1.09
CA ASP A 64 -10.31 -9.58 -0.30
C ASP A 64 -9.56 -8.66 0.67
N LYS A 65 -8.57 -9.22 1.37
CA LYS A 65 -7.70 -8.45 2.27
C LYS A 65 -6.82 -7.46 1.50
N SER A 66 -6.37 -7.84 0.30
CA SER A 66 -5.64 -6.94 -0.59
C SER A 66 -6.46 -5.71 -0.97
N LEU A 67 -7.72 -5.91 -1.40
CA LEU A 67 -8.63 -4.81 -1.72
C LEU A 67 -8.91 -3.91 -0.51
N GLU A 68 -9.09 -4.49 0.67
CA GLU A 68 -9.29 -3.73 1.92
C GLU A 68 -8.10 -2.79 2.17
N PHE A 69 -6.87 -3.31 2.14
CA PHE A 69 -5.69 -2.50 2.40
C PHE A 69 -5.41 -1.45 1.33
N HIS A 70 -5.57 -1.78 0.05
CA HIS A 70 -5.43 -0.78 -1.01
C HIS A 70 -6.46 0.34 -0.88
N LYS A 71 -7.70 0.04 -0.48
CA LYS A 71 -8.73 1.07 -0.23
C LYS A 71 -8.40 1.96 0.95
N ILE A 72 -7.88 1.40 2.05
CA ILE A 72 -7.40 2.20 3.18
C ILE A 72 -6.25 3.12 2.75
N SER A 73 -5.29 2.60 1.97
CA SER A 73 -4.21 3.43 1.40
C SER A 73 -4.75 4.55 0.52
N LEU A 74 -5.76 4.27 -0.31
CA LEU A 74 -6.37 5.25 -1.21
C LEU A 74 -7.07 6.37 -0.44
N GLU A 75 -7.82 6.02 0.60
CA GLU A 75 -8.51 6.98 1.46
C GLU A 75 -7.52 7.95 2.12
N ILE A 76 -6.45 7.42 2.70
CA ILE A 76 -5.42 8.23 3.35
C ILE A 76 -4.73 9.15 2.34
N MET A 77 -4.38 8.63 1.15
CA MET A 77 -3.74 9.44 0.11
C MET A 77 -4.65 10.54 -0.41
N THR A 78 -5.94 10.26 -0.59
CA THR A 78 -6.92 11.25 -1.08
C THR A 78 -7.13 12.40 -0.08
N GLN A 79 -6.97 12.13 1.21
CA GLN A 79 -7.05 13.16 2.27
C GLN A 79 -5.75 13.94 2.44
N SER A 80 -4.64 13.50 1.85
CA SER A 80 -3.33 14.12 2.00
C SER A 80 -3.11 15.24 0.97
N LEU A 81 -2.85 16.46 1.45
CA LEU A 81 -2.48 17.60 0.59
C LEU A 81 -1.13 17.43 -0.14
N LYS A 82 -0.36 16.41 0.23
CA LYS A 82 0.96 16.10 -0.35
C LYS A 82 0.90 14.95 -1.38
N ALA A 83 -0.21 14.24 -1.48
CA ALA A 83 -0.33 13.15 -2.46
C ALA A 83 -0.37 13.72 -3.87
N ASP A 84 0.36 13.09 -4.78
CA ASP A 84 0.29 13.41 -6.21
C ASP A 84 -0.60 12.41 -6.95
N ASP A 85 -0.99 12.79 -8.17
CA ASP A 85 -1.84 11.97 -9.03
C ASP A 85 -1.17 10.61 -9.34
N TYR A 86 0.16 10.54 -9.37
CA TYR A 86 0.90 9.31 -9.61
C TYR A 86 0.71 8.28 -8.49
N CYS A 87 0.72 8.71 -7.22
CA CYS A 87 0.49 7.81 -6.09
C CYS A 87 -0.93 7.23 -6.12
N LEU A 88 -1.94 8.06 -6.44
CA LEU A 88 -3.33 7.61 -6.57
C LEU A 88 -3.47 6.63 -7.74
N ALA A 89 -2.88 6.96 -8.89
CA ALA A 89 -2.87 6.13 -10.08
C ALA A 89 -2.30 4.73 -9.82
N TYR A 90 -1.22 4.65 -9.05
CA TYR A 90 -0.63 3.37 -8.66
C TYR A 90 -1.60 2.51 -7.84
N ILE A 91 -2.31 3.12 -6.88
CA ILE A 91 -3.24 2.39 -6.01
C ILE A 91 -4.44 1.89 -6.82
N TYR A 92 -5.02 2.72 -7.68
CA TYR A 92 -6.09 2.29 -8.59
C TYR A 92 -5.66 1.15 -9.52
N ASN A 93 -4.46 1.23 -10.09
CA ASN A 93 -3.90 0.12 -10.88
C ASN A 93 -3.77 -1.17 -10.06
N SER A 94 -3.32 -1.07 -8.81
CA SER A 94 -3.18 -2.23 -7.91
C SER A 94 -4.54 -2.87 -7.61
N ILE A 95 -5.56 -2.06 -7.29
CA ILE A 95 -6.94 -2.53 -7.09
C ILE A 95 -7.47 -3.19 -8.38
N GLY A 96 -7.24 -2.58 -9.54
CA GLY A 96 -7.61 -3.14 -10.84
C GLY A 96 -7.00 -4.52 -11.09
N ASN A 97 -5.69 -4.68 -10.80
CA ASN A 97 -5.00 -5.96 -10.91
C ASN A 97 -5.61 -7.03 -10.00
N VAL A 98 -6.00 -6.66 -8.77
CA VAL A 98 -6.64 -7.60 -7.84
C VAL A 98 -8.00 -8.04 -8.37
N TYR A 99 -8.80 -7.14 -8.94
CA TYR A 99 -10.07 -7.51 -9.58
C TYR A 99 -9.88 -8.42 -10.79
N ILE A 100 -8.82 -8.23 -11.60
CA ILE A 100 -8.46 -9.18 -12.67
C ILE A 100 -8.23 -10.58 -12.09
N LYS A 101 -7.44 -10.70 -11.02
CA LYS A 101 -7.17 -12.00 -10.38
C LYS A 101 -8.42 -12.65 -9.81
N LYS A 102 -9.41 -11.86 -9.37
CA LYS A 102 -10.74 -12.35 -8.95
C LYS A 102 -11.68 -12.70 -10.12
N GLY A 103 -11.32 -12.36 -11.36
CA GLY A 103 -12.18 -12.52 -12.54
C GLY A 103 -13.25 -11.44 -12.71
N ASP A 104 -13.22 -10.37 -11.92
CA ASP A 104 -14.17 -9.25 -12.03
C ASP A 104 -13.61 -8.16 -12.96
N TYR A 105 -13.65 -8.44 -14.25
CA TYR A 105 -13.13 -7.52 -15.27
C TYR A 105 -13.90 -6.20 -15.35
N GLN A 106 -15.17 -6.19 -14.95
CA GLN A 106 -15.97 -4.96 -14.97
C GLN A 106 -15.48 -3.97 -13.92
N GLN A 107 -15.17 -4.43 -12.72
CA GLN A 107 -14.59 -3.56 -11.70
C GLN A 107 -13.16 -3.17 -12.05
N ALA A 108 -12.33 -4.11 -12.54
CA ALA A 108 -10.97 -3.80 -12.99
C ALA A 108 -10.93 -2.63 -14.00
N LEU A 109 -11.83 -2.65 -14.99
CA LEU A 109 -11.95 -1.57 -15.99
C LEU A 109 -12.37 -0.22 -15.39
N LYS A 110 -13.13 -0.20 -14.30
CA LYS A 110 -13.48 1.06 -13.62
C LYS A 110 -12.27 1.60 -12.88
N GLU A 111 -11.54 0.76 -12.16
CA GLU A 111 -10.36 1.18 -11.41
C GLU A 111 -9.27 1.71 -12.35
N TYR A 112 -9.00 1.03 -13.47
CA TYR A 112 -8.02 1.53 -14.45
C TYR A 112 -8.41 2.84 -15.15
N LYS A 113 -9.70 3.23 -15.13
CA LYS A 113 -10.11 4.55 -15.63
C LYS A 113 -9.88 5.66 -14.61
N MET A 114 -9.76 5.30 -13.34
CA MET A 114 -9.45 6.22 -12.25
C MET A 114 -7.95 6.32 -12.00
N ALA A 115 -7.19 5.34 -12.49
CA ALA A 115 -5.73 5.38 -12.52
C ALA A 115 -5.20 6.39 -13.54
#